data_AF-A0A7W8ZPV7-F1
#
_entry.id   AF-A0A7W8ZPV7-F1
#
_cell.length_a   1.000
_cell.length_b   1.000
_cell.length_c   1.000
_cell.angle_alpha   90.00
_cell.angle_beta   90.00
_cell.angle_gamma   90.00
#
_symmetry.space_group_name_H-M   'P 1'
#
loop_
_entity.id
_entity.type
_entity.pdbx_description
1 polymer ?
#
loop_
_entity_poly.entity_id
_entity_poly.type
_entity_poly.pdbx_seq_one_letter_code
_entity_poly.pdbx_strand_id
1 'polypeptide(L)'
;MARAWYVYIGNGPLKATNYYKIPPDSIIGCLNGDLICTISAVDTGDENPESPLSPNLQKYILDGLSTQLAQPEGNRDTKKYVYMKY
;
A
#
# COMPACT_ATOMS: atom_id res chain seq x y z
N MET A 1 14.64 -8.74 -4.55
CA MET A 1 14.56 -7.34 -4.05
C MET A 1 13.73 -7.33 -2.79
N ALA A 2 14.17 -6.60 -1.76
CA ALA A 2 13.42 -6.45 -0.52
C ALA A 2 12.13 -5.67 -0.75
N ARG A 3 11.12 -5.89 0.11
CA ARG A 3 9.87 -5.15 0.10
C ARG A 3 9.74 -4.40 1.41
N ALA A 4 9.24 -3.18 1.34
CA ALA A 4 8.92 -2.36 2.50
C ALA A 4 7.43 -2.06 2.54
N TRP A 5 6.95 -1.66 3.72
CA TRP A 5 5.61 -1.14 3.91
C TRP A 5 5.63 0.37 3.80
N TYR A 6 4.62 0.92 3.13
CA TYR A 6 4.44 2.35 3.00
C TYR A 6 3.03 2.74 3.41
N VAL A 7 2.90 3.76 4.25
CA VAL A 7 1.61 4.28 4.71
C VAL A 7 1.08 5.32 3.74
N TYR A 8 -0.21 5.29 3.47
CA TYR A 8 -0.86 6.32 2.66
C TYR A 8 -1.12 7.58 3.48
N ILE A 9 -0.85 8.75 2.90
CA ILE A 9 -0.98 10.05 3.60
C ILE A 9 -1.66 11.16 2.78
N GLY A 10 -2.22 10.87 1.60
CA GLY A 10 -2.52 11.93 0.62
C GLY A 10 -3.83 11.79 -0.16
N ASN A 11 -3.97 12.61 -1.21
CA ASN A 11 -5.18 12.74 -2.05
C ASN A 11 -5.05 12.14 -3.46
N GLY A 12 -4.10 11.22 -3.67
CA GLY A 12 -3.84 10.60 -4.96
C GLY A 12 -3.31 9.18 -4.79
N PRO A 13 -4.17 8.16 -4.77
CA PRO A 13 -3.79 6.79 -4.39
C PRO A 13 -2.83 6.11 -5.38
N LEU A 14 -2.68 6.63 -6.61
CA LEU A 14 -1.73 6.09 -7.57
C LEU A 14 -0.38 6.83 -7.59
N LYS A 15 -0.24 7.92 -6.82
CA LYS A 15 1.00 8.70 -6.76
C LYS A 15 1.89 8.15 -5.65
N ALA A 16 3.09 7.67 -6.03
CA ALA A 16 4.09 7.18 -5.08
C ALA A 16 4.45 8.20 -3.98
N THR A 17 4.44 9.50 -4.30
CA THR A 17 4.73 10.60 -3.35
C THR A 17 3.73 10.70 -2.20
N ASN A 18 2.57 10.04 -2.29
CA ASN A 18 1.57 10.01 -1.22
C ASN A 18 1.74 8.82 -0.27
N TYR A 19 2.87 8.14 -0.36
CA TYR A 19 3.19 6.96 0.44
C TYR A 19 4.53 7.12 1.15
N TYR A 20 4.56 6.92 2.47
CA TYR A 20 5.78 7.05 3.27
C TYR A 20 6.20 5.72 3.85
N LYS A 21 7.49 5.41 3.75
CA LYS A 21 8.08 4.17 4.25
C LYS A 21 7.90 4.10 5.75
N ILE A 22 7.48 2.93 6.22
CA ILE A 22 7.26 2.65 7.62
C ILE A 22 8.39 1.75 8.12
N PRO A 23 8.94 1.99 9.33
CA PRO A 23 9.87 1.06 9.95
C PRO A 23 9.28 -0.36 10.04
N PRO A 24 10.10 -1.42 9.88
CA PRO A 24 9.63 -2.80 9.88
C PRO A 24 8.90 -3.22 11.17
N ASP A 25 9.23 -2.59 12.30
CA ASP A 25 8.62 -2.87 13.61
C ASP A 25 7.35 -2.08 13.88
N SER A 26 6.96 -1.20 12.96
CA SER A 26 5.73 -0.41 13.12
C SER A 26 4.52 -1.24 12.77
N ILE A 27 3.45 -1.06 13.57
CA ILE A 27 2.15 -1.65 13.27
C ILE A 27 1.72 -1.14 11.88
N ILE A 28 1.38 -2.07 10.99
CA ILE A 28 0.75 -1.79 9.71
C ILE A 28 -0.61 -1.15 10.02
N GLY A 29 -0.64 0.17 10.12
CA GLY A 29 -1.78 0.96 10.56
C GLY A 29 -2.09 2.11 9.62
N CYS A 30 -3.32 2.61 9.70
CA CYS A 30 -3.77 3.75 8.91
C CYS A 30 -3.33 5.04 9.63
N LEU A 31 -2.36 5.79 9.09
CA LEU A 31 -1.92 7.05 9.72
C LEU A 31 -2.88 8.21 9.44
N ASN A 32 -3.36 8.36 8.20
CA ASN A 32 -4.39 9.34 7.82
C ASN A 32 -4.96 8.99 6.44
N GLY A 33 -6.28 8.80 6.34
CA GLY A 33 -6.95 8.53 5.07
C GLY A 33 -8.23 7.71 5.20
N ASP A 34 -9.16 7.92 4.27
CA ASP A 34 -10.52 7.40 4.37
C ASP A 34 -10.67 5.94 3.93
N LEU A 35 -9.72 5.38 3.16
CA LEU A 35 -9.86 4.04 2.57
C LEU A 35 -8.56 3.21 2.51
N ILE A 36 -7.42 3.77 2.10
CA ILE A 36 -6.15 3.02 2.03
C ILE A 36 -5.32 3.27 3.29
N CYS A 37 -4.78 2.22 3.88
CA CYS A 37 -3.89 2.32 5.03
C CYS A 37 -2.44 2.18 4.61
N THR A 38 -2.08 1.03 4.04
CA THR A 38 -0.70 0.73 3.70
C THR A 38 -0.59 -0.07 2.40
N ILE A 39 0.57 0.03 1.77
CA ILE A 39 0.95 -0.75 0.60
C ILE A 39 2.31 -1.43 0.83
N SER A 40 2.51 -2.60 0.22
CA SER A 40 3.82 -3.24 0.10
C SER A 40 4.35 -3.07 -1.32
N ALA A 41 5.42 -2.31 -1.44
CA ALA A 41 6.14 -2.05 -2.68
C ALA A 41 7.59 -2.54 -2.57
N VAL A 42 8.31 -2.50 -3.70
CA VAL A 42 9.75 -2.75 -3.74
C VAL A 42 10.46 -1.64 -2.95
N ASP A 43 11.36 -2.04 -2.05
CA ASP A 43 12.18 -1.11 -1.30
C ASP A 43 13.32 -0.58 -2.18
N THR A 44 13.31 0.73 -2.45
CA THR A 44 14.37 1.42 -3.19
C THR A 44 15.45 2.00 -2.27
N GLY A 45 15.24 1.97 -0.95
CA GLY A 45 16.06 2.70 0.03
C GLY A 45 15.53 4.10 0.35
N ASP A 46 14.59 4.63 -0.44
CA ASP A 46 14.00 5.95 -0.26
C ASP A 46 12.81 5.97 0.70
N GLU A 47 12.39 7.17 1.10
CA GLU A 47 11.19 7.39 1.92
C GLU A 47 9.89 7.08 1.17
N ASN A 48 9.87 7.22 -0.16
CA ASN A 48 8.72 6.91 -0.99
C ASN A 48 8.96 5.60 -1.77
N PRO A 49 7.90 4.87 -2.17
CA PRO A 49 8.06 3.73 -3.06
C PRO A 49 8.51 4.18 -4.45
N GLU A 50 8.98 3.22 -5.25
CA GLU A 50 9.34 3.45 -6.65
C GLU A 50 8.20 4.17 -7.41
N SER A 51 8.57 5.20 -8.18
CA SER A 51 7.66 5.98 -9.02
C SER A 51 7.93 5.69 -10.50
N PRO A 52 6.92 5.33 -11.31
CA PRO A 52 5.53 5.08 -10.90
C PRO A 52 5.38 3.78 -10.11
N LEU A 53 4.30 3.67 -9.33
CA LEU A 53 3.95 2.41 -8.67
C LEU A 53 3.82 1.29 -9.72
N SER A 54 4.21 0.07 -9.38
CA SER A 54 4.11 -1.07 -10.32
C SER A 54 2.65 -1.28 -10.81
N PRO A 55 2.44 -1.72 -12.06
CA PRO A 55 1.09 -1.92 -12.62
C PRO A 55 0.19 -2.82 -11.75
N ASN A 56 0.74 -3.88 -11.16
CA ASN A 56 0.00 -4.77 -10.27
C ASN A 56 -0.45 -4.05 -9.00
N LEU A 57 0.41 -3.22 -8.41
CA LEU A 57 0.08 -2.49 -7.20
C LEU A 57 -0.97 -1.41 -7.49
N GLN A 58 -0.87 -0.72 -8.64
CA GLN A 58 -1.92 0.21 -9.08
C GLN A 58 -3.27 -0.49 -9.22
N LYS A 59 -3.29 -1.68 -9.84
CA LYS A 59 -4.51 -2.49 -9.95
C LYS A 59 -5.08 -2.84 -8.58
N TYR A 60 -4.25 -3.36 -7.67
CA TYR A 60 -4.68 -3.70 -6.32
C TYR A 60 -5.19 -2.50 -5.52
N ILE A 61 -4.62 -1.33 -5.73
CA ILE A 61 -5.11 -0.09 -5.11
C ILE A 61 -6.51 0.24 -5.62
N LEU A 62 -6.73 0.18 -6.93
CA LEU A 62 -8.05 0.45 -7.54
C LEU A 62 -9.10 -0.59 -7.12
N ASP A 63 -8.73 -1.88 -7.16
CA ASP A 63 -9.60 -2.98 -6.74
C ASP A 63 -9.96 -2.83 -5.25
N GLY A 64 -8.98 -2.47 -4.41
CA GLY A 64 -9.17 -2.22 -2.98
C GLY A 64 -10.11 -1.03 -2.74
N LEU A 65 -9.93 0.08 -3.45
CA LEU A 65 -10.83 1.24 -3.36
C LEU A 65 -12.27 0.91 -3.78
N SER A 66 -12.46 0.00 -4.73
CA SER A 66 -13.79 -0.42 -5.18
C SER A 66 -14.47 -1.42 -4.23
N THR A 67 -13.69 -2.33 -3.63
CA THR A 67 -14.20 -3.44 -2.80
C THR A 67 -14.16 -3.13 -1.31
N GLN A 68 -13.36 -2.14 -0.92
CA GLN A 68 -12.96 -1.84 0.47
C GLN A 68 -12.28 -3.02 1.17
N LEU A 69 -11.72 -3.95 0.41
CA LEU A 69 -11.04 -5.14 0.91
C LEU A 69 -9.54 -5.12 0.61
N ALA A 70 -8.77 -5.77 1.48
CA ALA A 70 -7.33 -5.93 1.28
C ALA A 70 -7.03 -6.76 0.02
N GLN A 71 -6.16 -6.24 -0.84
CA GLN A 71 -5.84 -6.82 -2.15
C GLN A 71 -4.43 -7.42 -2.21
N PRO A 72 -4.20 -8.45 -3.03
CA PRO A 72 -5.19 -9.19 -3.81
C PRO A 72 -6.13 -9.98 -2.91
N GLU A 73 -7.41 -9.99 -3.23
CA GLU A 73 -8.38 -10.92 -2.65
C GLU A 73 -8.02 -12.37 -2.96
N GLY A 74 -8.34 -13.26 -2.03
CA GLY A 74 -7.97 -14.67 -2.10
C GLY A 74 -8.16 -15.35 -0.76
N ASN A 75 -7.69 -16.60 -0.67
CA ASN A 75 -7.75 -17.40 0.54
C ASN A 75 -6.99 -16.73 1.70
N ARG A 76 -7.20 -17.22 2.92
CA ARG A 76 -6.62 -16.64 4.15
C ARG A 76 -5.08 -16.49 4.09
N ASP A 77 -4.41 -17.34 3.32
CA ASP A 77 -2.95 -17.37 3.17
C ASP A 77 -2.43 -16.51 2.01
N THR A 78 -3.30 -15.85 1.24
CA THR A 78 -2.89 -14.96 0.15
C THR A 78 -2.22 -13.73 0.73
N LYS A 79 -0.93 -13.56 0.44
CA LYS A 79 -0.16 -12.37 0.81
C LYS A 79 -0.80 -11.12 0.23
N LYS A 80 -1.23 -10.21 1.12
CA LYS A 80 -1.81 -8.93 0.76
C LYS A 80 -0.73 -7.88 0.52
N TYR A 81 -0.94 -7.06 -0.49
CA TYR A 81 -0.07 -5.95 -0.87
C TYR A 81 -0.70 -4.60 -0.63
N VAL A 82 -2.02 -4.51 -0.52
CA VAL A 82 -2.74 -3.28 -0.21
C VAL A 82 -3.68 -3.59 0.95
N TYR A 83 -3.58 -2.81 2.01
CA TYR A 83 -4.47 -2.90 3.16
C TYR A 83 -5.40 -1.69 3.18
N MET A 84 -6.68 -1.98 3.29
CA MET A 84 -7.75 -1.00 3.37
C MET A 84 -8.11 -0.74 4.83
N LYS A 85 -8.71 0.42 5.09
CA LYS A 85 -9.33 0.78 6.36
C LYS A 85 -10.63 0.00 6.48
N TYR A 86 -10.74 -0.79 7.55
CA TYR A 86 -11.92 -1.58 7.88
C TYR A 86 -13.06 -0.69 8.37
#